data_AF-A0A429HN54-F1
#
_entry.id   AF-A0A429HN54-F1
#
_cell.length_a   1.000
_cell.length_b   1.000
_cell.length_c   1.000
_cell.angle_alpha   90.00
_cell.angle_beta   90.00
_cell.angle_gamma   90.00
#
_symmetry.space_group_name_H-M   'P 1'
#
loop_
_entity.id
_entity.type
_entity.pdbx_description
1 polymer ?
#
loop_
_entity_poly.entity_id
_entity_poly.type
_entity_poly.pdbx_seq_one_letter_code
_entity_poly.pdbx_strand_id
1 'polypeptide(L)' 'GLPADSAEAMDVAEEHRRFISSGYYDCSYEMHTGLGEMYVADERFTATYEAIRPGLAVYMRDAMLANAVRNS' A
#
# COMPACT_ATOMS: atom_id res chain seq x y z
N GLY A 1 9.38 -13.82 -2.42
CA GLY A 1 9.11 -12.85 -1.34
C GLY A 1 8.07 -13.44 -0.41
N LEU A 2 7.74 -12.75 0.67
CA LEU A 2 6.56 -13.08 1.48
C LEU A 2 5.28 -12.71 0.69
N PRO A 3 4.13 -13.35 0.97
CA PRO A 3 2.83 -12.94 0.45
C PRO A 3 2.47 -11.51 0.87
N ALA A 4 1.69 -10.78 0.05
CA ALA A 4 1.27 -9.41 0.36
C ALA A 4 0.35 -9.34 1.60
N ASP A 5 -0.36 -10.42 1.90
CA ASP A 5 -1.20 -10.59 3.09
C ASP A 5 -0.46 -11.24 4.28
N SER A 6 0.87 -11.36 4.23
CA SER A 6 1.64 -11.80 5.39
C SER A 6 1.65 -10.73 6.48
N ALA A 7 1.86 -11.15 7.74
CA ALA A 7 1.93 -10.22 8.87
C ALA A 7 3.00 -9.14 8.64
N GLU A 8 4.18 -9.54 8.16
CA GLU A 8 5.29 -8.64 7.87
C GLU A 8 4.95 -7.64 6.77
N ALA A 9 4.25 -8.07 5.71
CA ALA A 9 3.83 -7.18 4.63
C ALA A 9 2.77 -6.17 5.11
N MET A 10 1.80 -6.62 5.90
CA MET A 10 0.78 -5.75 6.49
C MET A 10 1.36 -4.77 7.51
N ASP A 11 2.40 -5.16 8.25
CA ASP A 11 3.07 -4.27 9.20
C ASP A 11 3.83 -3.14 8.50
N VAL A 12 4.48 -3.44 7.37
CA VAL A 12 5.07 -2.41 6.50
C VAL A 12 3.99 -1.51 5.89
N ALA A 13 2.85 -2.07 5.46
CA ALA A 13 1.73 -1.27 4.98
C ALA A 13 1.18 -0.34 6.07
N GLU A 14 1.11 -0.80 7.33
CA GLU A 14 0.68 0.02 8.46
C GLU A 14 1.70 1.13 8.79
N GLU A 15 2.99 0.83 8.75
CA GLU A 15 4.04 1.85 8.87
C GLU A 15 3.91 2.93 7.79
N HIS A 16 3.68 2.51 6.54
CA HIS A 16 3.45 3.42 5.42
C HIS A 16 2.21 4.32 5.64
N ARG A 17 1.09 3.76 6.12
CA ARG A 17 -0.11 4.54 6.46
C ARG A 17 0.19 5.58 7.54
N ARG A 18 0.88 5.19 8.62
CA ARG A 18 1.26 6.08 9.73
C ARG A 18 2.20 7.17 9.28
N PHE A 19 3.15 6.87 8.39
CA PHE A 19 4.02 7.85 7.79
C PHE A 19 3.21 8.93 7.06
N ILE A 20 2.23 8.54 6.22
CA ILE A 20 1.34 9.49 5.56
C ILE A 20 0.53 10.30 6.57
N SER A 21 -0.07 9.64 7.57
CA SER A 21 -0.83 10.27 8.66
C SER A 21 -0.02 11.34 9.40
N SER A 22 1.26 11.08 9.66
CA SER A 22 2.13 12.01 10.39
C SER A 22 2.62 13.19 9.55
N GLY A 23 2.76 13.00 8.23
CA GLY A 23 3.42 13.97 7.34
C GLY A 23 2.47 14.89 6.59
N TYR A 24 1.23 14.46 6.35
CA TYR A 24 0.37 15.12 5.35
C TYR A 24 -1.06 15.34 5.85
N TYR A 25 -1.79 14.28 6.17
CA TYR A 25 -3.19 14.32 6.60
C TYR A 25 -3.55 12.99 7.25
N ASP A 26 -4.55 12.98 8.13
CA ASP A 26 -5.00 11.73 8.74
C ASP A 26 -5.49 10.75 7.67
N CYS A 27 -4.69 9.70 7.44
CA CYS A 27 -4.92 8.70 6.42
C CYS A 27 -5.66 7.52 7.05
N SER A 28 -6.99 7.48 6.85
CA SER A 28 -7.80 6.32 7.23
C SER A 28 -7.42 5.07 6.43
N TYR A 29 -7.82 3.89 6.90
CA TYR A 29 -7.61 2.65 6.14
C TYR A 29 -8.29 2.68 4.77
N GLU A 30 -9.47 3.27 4.65
CA GLU A 30 -10.19 3.43 3.38
C GLU A 30 -9.44 4.37 2.42
N MET A 31 -8.89 5.48 2.93
CA MET A 31 -8.06 6.36 2.11
C MET A 31 -6.79 5.64 1.66
N HIS A 32 -6.18 4.87 2.56
CA HIS A 32 -4.97 4.13 2.27
C HIS A 32 -5.21 3.10 1.16
N THR A 33 -6.29 2.30 1.21
CA THR A 33 -6.61 1.37 0.10
C THR A 33 -6.89 2.10 -1.21
N GLY A 34 -7.56 3.26 -1.17
CA GLY A 34 -7.75 4.11 -2.35
C GLY A 34 -6.44 4.58 -3.00
N LEU A 35 -5.41 4.90 -2.21
CA LEU A 35 -4.07 5.19 -2.74
C LEU A 35 -3.45 3.97 -3.41
N GLY A 36 -3.64 2.78 -2.85
CA GLY A 36 -3.17 1.53 -3.43
C GLY A 36 -3.79 1.26 -4.80
N GLU A 37 -5.10 1.46 -4.95
CA GLU A 37 -5.77 1.35 -6.25
C GLU A 37 -5.22 2.37 -7.26
N MET A 38 -5.00 3.62 -6.82
CA MET A 38 -4.40 4.65 -7.66
C MET A 38 -3.00 4.26 -8.16
N TYR A 39 -2.18 3.60 -7.33
CA TYR A 39 -0.84 3.16 -7.71
C TYR A 39 -0.82 2.17 -8.87
N VAL A 40 -1.91 1.42 -9.07
CA VAL A 40 -2.04 0.43 -10.16
C VAL A 40 -2.83 1.02 -11.34
N ALA A 41 -3.80 1.89 -11.05
CA ALA A 41 -4.70 2.44 -12.07
C ALA A 41 -4.06 3.52 -12.96
N ASP A 42 -3.06 4.27 -12.47
CA ASP A 42 -2.36 5.30 -13.26
C ASP A 42 -0.92 4.85 -13.56
N GLU A 43 -0.62 4.70 -14.85
CA GLU A 43 0.66 4.20 -15.36
C GLU A 43 1.87 5.00 -14.85
N ARG A 44 1.71 6.29 -14.52
CA ARG A 44 2.80 7.12 -13.99
C ARG A 44 3.22 6.67 -12.59
N PHE A 45 2.25 6.30 -11.75
CA PHE A 45 2.53 5.74 -10.43
C PHE A 45 3.02 4.31 -10.56
N THR A 46 2.37 3.49 -11.39
CA THR A 46 2.80 2.11 -11.65
C THR A 46 4.27 2.06 -12.06
N ALA A 47 4.67 2.89 -13.03
CA ALA A 47 6.05 2.95 -13.52
C ALA A 47 7.09 3.23 -12.41
N THR A 48 6.73 4.03 -11.40
CA THR A 48 7.61 4.34 -10.28
C THR A 48 7.91 3.09 -9.43
N TYR A 49 6.87 2.31 -9.12
CA TYR A 49 7.04 1.08 -8.33
C TYR A 49 7.67 -0.05 -9.14
N GLU A 50 7.28 -0.20 -10.41
CA GLU A 50 7.83 -1.21 -11.32
C GLU A 50 9.33 -1.01 -11.58
N ALA A 51 9.81 0.25 -11.61
CA ALA A 51 11.23 0.57 -11.72
C ALA A 51 12.05 0.12 -10.50
N ILE A 52 11.45 0.03 -9.31
CA ILE A 52 12.11 -0.48 -8.10
C ILE A 52 12.15 -2.02 -8.15
N ARG A 53 11.01 -2.65 -8.42
CA ARG A 53 10.90 -4.09 -8.58
C ARG A 53 9.66 -4.44 -9.41
N PRO A 54 9.78 -5.35 -10.39
CA PRO A 54 8.62 -5.84 -11.13
C PRO A 54 7.52 -6.40 -10.21
N GLY A 55 6.29 -5.97 -10.41
CA GLY A 55 5.10 -6.35 -9.64
C GLY A 55 4.92 -5.63 -8.31
N LEU A 56 5.76 -4.63 -7.98
CA LEU A 56 5.71 -3.95 -6.68
C LEU A 56 4.45 -3.09 -6.52
N ALA A 57 3.94 -2.48 -7.59
CA ALA A 57 2.74 -1.63 -7.51
C ALA A 57 1.54 -2.45 -6.98
N VAL A 58 1.33 -3.62 -7.60
CA VAL A 58 0.28 -4.58 -7.23
C VAL A 58 0.51 -5.11 -5.82
N TYR A 59 1.76 -5.48 -5.50
CA TYR A 59 2.09 -5.98 -4.16
C TYR A 59 1.77 -4.97 -3.06
N MET A 60 2.10 -3.69 -3.27
CA MET A 60 1.78 -2.62 -2.32
C MET A 60 0.27 -2.46 -2.14
N ARG A 61 -0.50 -2.38 -3.23
CA ARG A 61 -1.96 -2.32 -3.17
C ARG A 61 -2.54 -3.47 -2.35
N ASP A 62 -2.12 -4.70 -2.63
CA ASP A 62 -2.66 -5.90 -1.98
C ASP A 62 -2.32 -5.93 -0.48
N ALA A 63 -1.10 -5.51 -0.10
CA ALA A 63 -0.71 -5.40 1.31
C ALA A 63 -1.49 -4.31 2.06
N MET A 64 -1.76 -3.20 1.39
CA MET A 64 -2.56 -2.09 1.94
C MET A 64 -4.01 -2.52 2.15
N LEU A 65 -4.59 -3.27 1.20
CA LEU A 65 -5.91 -3.88 1.34
C LEU A 65 -5.97 -4.88 2.49
N ALA A 66 -5.01 -5.81 2.56
CA ALA A 66 -4.95 -6.81 3.63
C ALA A 66 -4.83 -6.15 5.02
N ASN A 67 -4.00 -5.11 5.15
CA ASN A 67 -3.88 -4.35 6.40
C ASN A 67 -5.19 -3.65 6.78
N ALA A 68 -5.91 -3.08 5.81
CA ALA A 68 -7.22 -2.47 6.07
C ALA A 68 -8.24 -3.52 6.57
N VAL A 69 -8.31 -4.69 5.91
CA VAL A 69 -9.20 -5.80 6.33
C VAL A 69 -8.86 -6.29 7.74
N ARG A 70 -7.56 -6.38 8.08
CA ARG A 70 -7.10 -6.78 9.43
C ARG A 70 -7.56 -5.82 10.54
N ASN A 71 -7.78 -4.54 10.22
CA ASN A 71 -8.12 -3.48 11.17
C ASN A 71 -9.56 -2.95 11.01
N SER A 72 -10.42 -3.74 10.33
CA SER A 72 -11.86 -3.45 10.14
C SER A 72 -12.70 -3.85 11.34
#